data_AF-A0A970YTT7-F1
#
_entry.id   AF-A0A970YTT7-F1
#
_cell.length_a   1.000
_cell.length_b   1.000
_cell.length_c   1.000
_cell.angle_alpha   90.00
_cell.angle_beta   90.00
_cell.angle_gamma   90.00
#
_symmetry.space_group_name_H-M   'P 1'
#
loop_
_entity.id
_entity.type
_entity.pdbx_description
1 polymer ?
#
loop_
_entity_poly.entity_id
_entity_poly.type
_entity_poly.pdbx_seq_one_letter_code
_entity_poly.pdbx_strand_id
1 'polypeptide(L)'
;MKVIANPPGKSISKAYLKLKPLRADFDFFINELKNILNSINLNESEEHNKGFLSNFLRNTFYKNNCVNTKDRADLVIYSGADSKSKAGALIEVKHPLKNSEMITKTNLNAKAMHEAMLYYFRERIEEKNDEIKHVVITNIYEWFIFDA
;
A
#
# COMPACT_ATOMS: atom_id res chain seq x y z
N MET A 1 16.00 -11.17 10.77
CA MET A 1 14.63 -11.70 10.64
C MET A 1 14.41 -12.12 9.20
N LYS A 2 14.02 -13.37 8.92
CA LYS A 2 13.80 -13.87 7.55
C LYS A 2 12.31 -13.75 7.22
N VAL A 3 11.96 -13.04 6.15
CA VAL A 3 10.56 -12.98 5.69
C VAL A 3 10.18 -14.31 5.07
N ILE A 4 9.07 -14.88 5.51
CA ILE A 4 8.45 -16.03 4.85
C ILE A 4 7.39 -15.47 3.90
N ALA A 5 7.70 -15.45 2.60
CA ALA A 5 6.75 -15.00 1.59
C ALA A 5 5.67 -16.07 1.39
N ASN A 6 4.41 -15.70 1.61
CA ASN A 6 3.28 -16.55 1.25
C ASN A 6 3.03 -16.45 -0.27
N PRO A 7 2.88 -17.59 -0.97
CA PRO A 7 2.47 -17.57 -2.37
C PRO A 7 1.05 -16.98 -2.49
N PRO A 8 0.69 -16.32 -3.61
CA PRO A 8 -0.60 -15.63 -3.75
C PRO A 8 -1.82 -16.47 -3.34
N GLY A 9 -1.86 -17.76 -3.69
CA GLY A 9 -2.96 -18.66 -3.33
C GLY A 9 -3.10 -18.97 -1.83
N LYS A 10 -2.09 -18.64 -1.01
CA LYS A 10 -2.13 -18.71 0.46
C LYS A 10 -2.34 -17.36 1.13
N SER A 11 -2.20 -16.26 0.38
CA SER A 11 -2.29 -14.89 0.91
C SER A 11 -3.69 -14.28 0.81
N ILE A 12 -4.64 -14.95 0.15
CA ILE A 12 -6.03 -14.51 0.03
C ILE A 12 -6.99 -15.49 0.71
N SER A 13 -8.09 -14.97 1.25
CA SER A 13 -9.16 -15.83 1.79
C SER A 13 -9.71 -16.75 0.69
N LYS A 14 -9.97 -18.02 1.05
CA LYS A 14 -10.56 -19.02 0.14
C LYS A 14 -11.90 -18.57 -0.46
N ALA A 15 -12.59 -17.63 0.17
CA ALA A 15 -13.82 -17.05 -0.37
C ALA A 15 -13.57 -16.30 -1.70
N TYR A 16 -12.43 -15.60 -1.82
CA TYR A 16 -12.08 -14.88 -3.05
C TYR A 16 -11.81 -15.80 -4.23
N LEU A 17 -11.38 -17.05 -3.99
CA LEU A 17 -11.20 -18.05 -5.06
C LEU A 17 -12.51 -18.43 -5.75
N LYS A 18 -13.66 -18.18 -5.10
CA LYS A 18 -14.99 -18.43 -5.66
C LYS A 18 -15.52 -17.23 -6.45
N LEU A 19 -14.90 -16.05 -6.32
CA LEU A 19 -15.30 -14.86 -7.05
C LEU A 19 -14.58 -14.85 -8.39
N LYS A 20 -15.34 -14.98 -9.48
CA LYS A 20 -14.78 -14.87 -10.82
C LYS A 20 -14.61 -13.39 -11.17
N PRO A 21 -13.39 -12.89 -11.40
CA PRO A 21 -13.20 -11.50 -11.83
C PRO A 21 -13.87 -11.29 -13.19
N LEU A 22 -14.60 -10.19 -13.33
CA LEU A 22 -15.19 -9.82 -14.60
C LEU A 22 -14.09 -9.38 -15.56
N ARG A 23 -14.26 -9.70 -16.84
CA ARG A 23 -13.26 -9.36 -17.86
C ARG A 23 -13.05 -7.85 -17.96
N ALA A 24 -14.13 -7.08 -17.86
CA ALA A 24 -14.08 -5.63 -17.88
C ALA A 24 -13.25 -5.06 -16.70
N ASP A 25 -13.45 -5.57 -15.48
CA ASP A 25 -12.69 -5.13 -14.31
C ASP A 25 -11.19 -5.47 -14.44
N PHE A 26 -10.88 -6.65 -14.99
CA PHE A 26 -9.50 -7.04 -15.25
C PHE A 26 -8.83 -6.16 -16.31
N ASP A 27 -9.51 -5.91 -17.43
CA ASP A 27 -8.97 -5.06 -18.50
C ASP A 27 -8.82 -3.60 -18.01
N PHE A 28 -9.73 -3.11 -17.16
CA PHE A 28 -9.60 -1.82 -16.50
C PHE A 28 -8.39 -1.76 -15.57
N PHE A 29 -8.19 -2.78 -14.72
CA PHE A 29 -7.01 -2.89 -13.86
C PHE A 29 -5.70 -2.86 -14.68
N ILE A 30 -5.63 -3.60 -15.79
CA ILE A 30 -4.45 -3.61 -16.66
C ILE A 30 -4.19 -2.21 -17.23
N ASN A 31 -5.23 -1.47 -17.61
CA ASN A 31 -5.07 -0.10 -18.11
C ASN A 31 -4.56 0.85 -17.01
N GLU A 32 -5.14 0.83 -15.82
CA GLU A 32 -4.67 1.66 -14.71
C GLU A 32 -3.24 1.29 -14.28
N LEU A 33 -2.88 0.00 -14.31
CA LEU A 33 -1.52 -0.45 -14.03
C LEU A 33 -0.52 0.07 -15.07
N LYS A 34 -0.87 0.03 -16.36
CA LYS A 34 -0.03 0.64 -17.41
C LYS A 34 0.11 2.15 -17.22
N ASN A 35 -0.98 2.82 -16.86
CA ASN A 35 -0.99 4.27 -16.65
C ASN A 35 -0.01 4.68 -15.54
N ILE A 36 -0.08 4.04 -14.36
CA ILE A 36 0.88 4.35 -13.28
C ILE A 36 2.31 4.06 -13.70
N LEU A 37 2.59 2.89 -14.30
CA LEU A 37 3.95 2.52 -14.69
C LEU A 37 4.57 3.48 -15.71
N ASN A 38 3.76 4.04 -16.61
CA ASN A 38 4.20 5.05 -17.58
C ASN A 38 4.31 6.46 -16.99
N SER A 39 3.66 6.73 -15.85
CA SER A 39 3.66 8.04 -15.20
C SER A 39 4.82 8.22 -14.21
N ILE A 40 5.37 7.12 -13.67
CA ILE A 40 6.49 7.20 -12.74
C ILE A 40 7.70 7.85 -13.42
N ASN A 41 8.21 8.90 -12.78
CA ASN A 41 9.42 9.60 -13.21
C ASN A 41 10.52 9.41 -12.17
N LEU A 42 11.58 8.70 -12.56
CA LEU A 42 12.70 8.35 -11.67
C LEU A 42 13.60 9.55 -11.33
N ASN A 43 13.46 10.67 -12.05
CA ASN A 43 14.18 11.92 -11.78
C ASN A 43 13.38 12.85 -10.85
N GLU A 44 12.13 12.51 -10.56
CA GLU A 44 11.25 13.32 -9.71
C GLU A 44 11.30 12.87 -8.25
N SER A 45 10.73 13.69 -7.38
CA SER A 45 10.69 13.39 -5.95
C SER A 45 9.81 12.16 -5.63
N GLU A 46 10.04 11.59 -4.45
CA GLU A 46 9.18 10.54 -3.91
C GLU A 46 7.73 11.00 -3.79
N GLU A 47 7.51 12.24 -3.33
CA GLU A 47 6.19 12.85 -3.18
C GLU A 47 5.45 12.98 -4.51
N HIS A 48 6.16 13.34 -5.58
CA HIS A 48 5.60 13.39 -6.93
C HIS A 48 5.06 12.02 -7.35
N ASN A 49 5.86 10.97 -7.15
CA ASN A 49 5.47 9.60 -7.52
C ASN A 49 4.37 9.02 -6.60
N LYS A 50 4.30 9.43 -5.32
CA LYS A 50 3.18 9.09 -4.41
C LYS A 50 1.82 9.55 -4.95
N GLY A 51 1.77 10.70 -5.61
CA GLY A 51 0.55 11.20 -6.23
C GLY A 51 -0.05 10.23 -7.26
N PHE A 52 0.80 9.65 -8.12
CA PHE A 52 0.37 8.65 -9.10
C PHE A 52 -0.09 7.34 -8.44
N LEU A 53 0.58 6.90 -7.38
CA LEU A 53 0.18 5.73 -6.61
C LEU A 53 -1.18 5.92 -5.96
N SER A 54 -1.42 7.08 -5.34
CA SER A 54 -2.71 7.42 -4.74
C SER A 54 -3.84 7.41 -5.79
N ASN A 55 -3.59 8.00 -6.97
CA ASN A 55 -4.54 7.97 -8.10
C ASN A 55 -4.85 6.54 -8.55
N PHE A 56 -3.83 5.71 -8.76
CA PHE A 56 -3.99 4.31 -9.14
C PHE A 56 -4.88 3.55 -8.15
N LEU A 57 -4.61 3.68 -6.84
CA LEU A 57 -5.40 3.01 -5.81
C LEU A 57 -6.87 3.47 -5.82
N ARG A 58 -7.13 4.77 -5.92
CA ARG A 58 -8.48 5.35 -5.96
C ARG A 58 -9.24 4.91 -7.20
N ASN A 59 -8.63 4.98 -8.37
CA ASN A 59 -9.29 4.64 -9.62
C ASN A 59 -9.61 3.15 -9.69
N THR A 60 -8.73 2.30 -9.17
CA THR A 60 -8.79 0.86 -9.37
C THR A 60 -9.63 0.13 -8.33
N PHE A 61 -9.38 0.39 -7.04
CA PHE A 61 -9.92 -0.45 -5.97
C PHE A 61 -10.73 0.34 -4.94
N TYR A 62 -10.40 1.62 -4.76
CA TYR A 62 -10.86 2.42 -3.62
C TYR A 62 -11.66 3.65 -4.05
N LYS A 63 -12.46 3.54 -5.12
CA LYS A 63 -13.25 4.66 -5.66
C LYS A 63 -14.22 5.28 -4.65
N ASN A 64 -14.71 4.47 -3.72
CA ASN A 64 -15.65 4.88 -2.67
C ASN A 64 -14.98 5.10 -1.30
N ASN A 65 -13.65 4.95 -1.23
CA ASN A 65 -12.88 5.09 0.01
C ASN A 65 -11.96 6.30 -0.09
N CYS A 66 -11.66 6.92 1.05
CA CYS A 66 -10.61 7.92 1.10
C CYS A 66 -9.24 7.25 1.01
N VAL A 67 -8.40 7.72 0.08
CA VAL A 67 -6.97 7.42 0.01
C VAL A 67 -6.24 8.75 0.06
N ASN A 68 -5.54 9.00 1.17
CA ASN A 68 -4.88 10.28 1.40
C ASN A 68 -3.69 10.13 2.34
N THR A 69 -2.87 11.19 2.45
CA THR A 69 -1.85 11.29 3.50
C THR A 69 -2.52 11.42 4.87
N LYS A 70 -1.79 11.04 5.93
CA LYS A 70 -2.22 11.29 7.33
C LYS A 70 -1.01 11.68 8.16
N ASP A 71 -0.97 12.92 8.63
CA ASP A 71 0.17 13.48 9.37
C ASP A 71 1.49 13.29 8.61
N ARG A 72 2.33 12.35 9.06
CA ARG A 72 3.60 11.98 8.42
C ARG A 72 3.55 10.65 7.67
N ALA A 73 2.45 9.91 7.78
CA ALA A 73 2.26 8.68 7.02
C ALA A 73 2.00 9.02 5.55
N ASP A 74 2.71 8.31 4.67
CA ASP A 74 2.70 8.58 3.23
C ASP A 74 1.31 8.42 2.62
N LEU A 75 0.68 7.27 2.81
CA LEU A 75 -0.69 7.02 2.33
C LEU A 75 -1.45 6.15 3.33
N VAL A 76 -2.73 6.48 3.52
CA VAL A 76 -3.69 5.73 4.32
C VAL A 76 -4.92 5.44 3.47
N ILE A 77 -5.38 4.19 3.50
CA ILE A 77 -6.69 3.80 2.99
C ILE A 77 -7.65 3.75 4.17
N TYR A 78 -8.65 4.62 4.14
CA TYR A 78 -9.66 4.74 5.18
C TYR A 78 -10.84 3.79 4.92
N SER A 79 -11.50 3.33 5.98
CA SER A 79 -12.64 2.40 5.87
C SER A 79 -13.90 3.01 5.24
N GLY A 80 -14.01 4.34 5.24
CA GLY A 80 -15.10 5.11 4.64
C GLY A 80 -14.65 6.10 3.57
N ALA A 81 -15.60 6.93 3.12
CA ALA A 81 -15.41 7.90 2.04
C ALA A 81 -14.59 9.13 2.42
N ASP A 82 -14.33 9.36 3.71
CA ASP A 82 -13.57 10.50 4.22
C ASP A 82 -12.52 10.08 5.27
N SER A 83 -11.64 11.02 5.61
CA SER A 83 -10.56 10.83 6.59
C SER A 83 -11.03 10.86 8.05
N LYS A 84 -12.34 10.91 8.33
CA LYS A 84 -12.89 10.78 9.69
C LYS A 84 -13.12 9.32 10.07
N SER A 85 -13.26 8.45 9.08
CA SER A 85 -13.32 7.00 9.29
C SER A 85 -11.97 6.44 9.75
N LYS A 86 -11.94 5.20 10.24
CA LYS A 86 -10.71 4.58 10.74
C LYS A 86 -9.78 4.20 9.59
N ALA A 87 -8.47 4.23 9.86
CA ALA A 87 -7.48 3.72 8.92
C ALA A 87 -7.61 2.20 8.81
N GLY A 88 -7.84 1.68 7.61
CA GLY A 88 -7.92 0.24 7.33
C GLY A 88 -6.63 -0.34 6.77
N ALA A 89 -5.81 0.48 6.09
CA ALA A 89 -4.46 0.10 5.69
C ALA A 89 -3.52 1.31 5.71
N LEU A 90 -2.27 1.05 6.09
CA LEU A 90 -1.17 2.01 6.09
C LEU A 90 -0.21 1.65 4.96
N ILE A 91 0.24 2.64 4.19
CA ILE A 91 1.15 2.44 3.07
C ILE A 91 2.32 3.41 3.20
N GLU A 92 3.52 2.86 3.34
CA GLU A 92 4.80 3.57 3.28
C GLU A 92 5.37 3.45 1.86
N VAL A 93 5.72 4.58 1.24
CA VAL A 93 6.12 4.64 -0.16
C VAL A 93 7.54 5.18 -0.27
N LYS A 94 8.45 4.37 -0.83
CA LYS A 94 9.83 4.77 -1.09
C LYS A 94 10.09 5.11 -2.53
N HIS A 95 11.06 6.00 -2.73
CA HIS A 95 11.52 6.33 -4.06
C HIS A 95 12.11 5.08 -4.75
N PRO A 96 11.75 4.78 -6.02
CA PRO A 96 12.18 3.56 -6.70
C PRO A 96 13.68 3.31 -6.75
N LEU A 97 14.48 4.38 -6.80
CA LEU A 97 15.96 4.30 -6.84
C LEU A 97 16.65 4.34 -5.47
N LYS A 98 15.94 4.65 -4.38
CA LYS A 98 16.55 4.80 -3.04
C LYS A 98 16.57 3.47 -2.28
N ASN A 99 17.31 2.51 -2.81
CA ASN A 99 17.33 1.13 -2.30
C ASN A 99 17.81 0.99 -0.86
N SER A 100 18.59 1.94 -0.33
CA SER A 100 19.07 1.92 1.06
C SER A 100 17.96 2.17 2.10
N GLU A 101 16.86 2.82 1.71
CA GLU A 101 15.72 3.08 2.60
C GLU A 101 14.67 1.96 2.53
N MET A 102 14.68 1.17 1.46
CA MET A 102 13.72 0.11 1.16
C MET A 102 14.09 -1.21 1.84
N ILE A 103 13.08 -1.99 2.23
CA ILE A 103 13.29 -3.35 2.73
C ILE A 103 13.54 -4.33 1.60
N THR A 104 14.18 -5.45 1.92
CA THR A 104 14.33 -6.60 1.03
C THR A 104 13.87 -7.88 1.73
N LYS A 105 13.73 -8.98 0.96
CA LYS A 105 13.38 -10.30 1.53
C LYS A 105 14.38 -10.79 2.58
N THR A 106 15.63 -10.33 2.51
CA THR A 106 16.72 -10.74 3.42
C THR A 106 17.06 -9.68 4.46
N ASN A 107 16.65 -8.41 4.27
CA ASN A 107 16.88 -7.33 5.21
C ASN A 107 15.61 -6.48 5.41
N LEU A 108 14.98 -6.65 6.57
CA LEU A 108 13.86 -5.80 7.01
C LEU A 108 14.31 -4.58 7.82
N ASN A 109 15.57 -4.54 8.26
CA ASN A 109 16.08 -3.46 9.10
C ASN A 109 16.48 -2.27 8.22
N ALA A 110 15.48 -1.62 7.66
CA ALA A 110 15.60 -0.45 6.80
C ALA A 110 14.61 0.62 7.24
N LYS A 111 14.87 1.86 6.83
CA LYS A 111 14.10 3.05 7.20
C LYS A 111 12.59 2.87 7.00
N ALA A 112 12.17 2.32 5.84
CA ALA A 112 10.77 2.10 5.53
C ALA A 112 10.06 1.18 6.54
N MET A 113 10.74 0.16 7.08
CA MET A 113 10.15 -0.71 8.11
C MET A 113 9.93 0.05 9.42
N HIS A 114 10.92 0.87 9.82
CA HIS A 114 10.82 1.65 11.05
C HIS A 114 9.70 2.68 10.97
N GLU A 115 9.54 3.36 9.82
CA GLU A 115 8.45 4.30 9.58
C GLU A 115 7.09 3.60 9.57
N ALA A 116 6.96 2.48 8.83
CA ALA A 116 5.73 1.69 8.80
C ALA A 116 5.32 1.19 10.20
N MET A 117 6.26 0.67 10.99
CA MET A 117 6.00 0.23 12.37
C MET A 117 5.61 1.40 13.28
N LEU A 118 6.28 2.55 13.15
CA LEU A 118 5.94 3.75 13.93
C LEU A 118 4.48 4.17 13.68
N TYR A 119 4.05 4.21 12.42
CA TYR A 119 2.68 4.58 12.07
C TYR A 119 1.66 3.54 12.52
N TYR A 120 2.00 2.25 12.40
CA TYR A 120 1.16 1.18 12.94
C TYR A 120 0.95 1.34 14.46
N PHE A 121 2.02 1.56 15.23
CA PHE A 121 1.89 1.70 16.68
C PHE A 121 1.14 2.97 17.10
N ARG A 122 1.28 4.08 16.37
CA ARG A 122 0.47 5.28 16.62
C ARG A 122 -1.02 5.00 16.46
N GLU A 123 -1.40 4.38 15.35
CA GLU A 123 -2.80 4.00 15.13
C GLU A 123 -3.29 3.02 16.21
N ARG A 124 -2.51 1.97 16.50
CA ARG A 124 -2.92 0.91 17.43
C ARG A 124 -3.03 1.39 18.87
N ILE A 125 -2.07 2.19 19.33
CA ILE A 125 -1.90 2.56 20.74
C ILE A 125 -2.51 3.92 21.04
N GLU A 126 -2.17 4.95 20.26
CA GLU A 126 -2.59 6.33 20.51
C GLU A 126 -4.05 6.53 20.05
N GLU A 127 -4.35 6.14 18.82
CA GLU A 127 -5.69 6.27 18.23
C GLU A 127 -6.65 5.13 18.58
N LYS A 128 -6.14 4.11 19.30
CA LYS A 128 -6.86 2.89 19.69
C LYS A 128 -7.60 2.24 18.51
N ASN A 129 -6.98 2.26 17.33
CA ASN A 129 -7.52 1.71 16.10
C ASN A 129 -7.17 0.22 16.01
N ASP A 130 -8.18 -0.65 16.09
CA ASP A 130 -8.06 -2.10 15.91
C ASP A 130 -8.54 -2.58 14.54
N GLU A 131 -8.83 -1.66 13.61
CA GLU A 131 -9.34 -1.95 12.27
C GLU A 131 -8.26 -2.01 11.18
N ILE A 132 -6.99 -1.76 11.51
CA ILE A 132 -5.91 -1.88 10.54
C ILE A 132 -5.77 -3.34 10.12
N LYS A 133 -5.98 -3.61 8.85
CA LYS A 133 -5.87 -4.96 8.27
C LYS A 133 -4.48 -5.22 7.70
N HIS A 134 -3.88 -4.19 7.11
CA HIS A 134 -2.59 -4.32 6.44
C HIS A 134 -1.68 -3.11 6.65
N VAL A 135 -0.39 -3.40 6.76
CA VAL A 135 0.70 -2.44 6.61
C VAL A 135 1.45 -2.78 5.34
N VAL A 136 1.63 -1.81 4.46
CA VAL A 136 2.23 -1.98 3.13
C VAL A 136 3.48 -1.13 3.03
N ILE A 137 4.54 -1.69 2.47
CA ILE A 137 5.75 -0.96 2.11
C ILE A 137 6.00 -1.19 0.63
N THR A 138 6.15 -0.13 -0.16
CA THR A 138 6.36 -0.24 -1.60
C THR A 138 7.30 0.83 -2.15
N ASN A 139 8.01 0.48 -3.22
CA ASN A 139 8.69 1.44 -4.09
C ASN A 139 8.01 1.51 -5.48
N ILE A 140 6.69 1.26 -5.51
CA ILE A 140 5.81 1.11 -6.68
C ILE A 140 6.02 -0.18 -7.47
N TYR A 141 7.27 -0.63 -7.63
CA TYR A 141 7.61 -1.86 -8.35
C TYR A 141 7.58 -3.10 -7.46
N GLU A 142 8.06 -2.98 -6.23
CA GLU A 142 8.08 -4.02 -5.22
C GLU A 142 7.07 -3.69 -4.13
N TRP A 143 6.35 -4.71 -3.67
CA TRP A 143 5.28 -4.59 -2.68
C TRP A 143 5.50 -5.62 -1.57
N PHE A 144 5.60 -5.12 -0.35
CA PHE A 144 5.60 -5.92 0.86
C PHE A 144 4.31 -5.62 1.61
N ILE A 145 3.49 -6.64 1.82
CA ILE A 145 2.18 -6.51 2.48
C ILE A 145 2.21 -7.39 3.72
N PHE A 146 2.00 -6.78 4.87
CA PHE A 146 1.99 -7.43 6.18
C PHE A 146 0.57 -7.41 6.73
N ASP A 147 0.12 -8.55 7.25
CA ASP A 147 -1.10 -8.63 8.07
C ASP A 147 -0.85 -7.94 9.42
N ALA A 148 -1.87 -7.26 9.93
CA ALA A 148 -1.76 -6.31 11.04
C ALA A 148 -2.68 -6.64 12.23
#